data_AF-A0A0Q8SQS3-F1
#
_entry.id   AF-A0A0Q8SQS3-F1
#
_cell.length_a   1.000
_cell.length_b   1.000
_cell.length_c   1.000
_cell.angle_alpha   90.00
_cell.angle_beta   90.00
_cell.angle_gamma   90.00
#
_symmetry.space_group_name_H-M   'P 1'
#
loop_
_entity.id
_entity.type
_entity.pdbx_description
1 polymer ?
#
loop_
_entity_poly.entity_id
_entity_poly.type
_entity_poly.pdbx_seq_one_letter_code
_entity_poly.pdbx_strand_id
1 'polypeptide(L)'
;MSAFKFAAAALVAACFSQTASAACYVVYSPAKEIIYRAPEPPVDMSFQVHEVLPRVAPGSTLVFTLDNYGCDLRINELPRFAPARMTGPGGRRAPRADRG
;
A
#
# COMPACT_ATOMS: atom_id res chain seq x y z
N MET A 1 34.78 -27.20 16.04
CA MET A 1 33.87 -26.42 16.91
C MET A 1 33.56 -25.02 16.33
N SER A 2 33.31 -24.90 15.00
CA SER A 2 33.10 -23.59 14.34
C SER A 2 31.68 -23.44 13.74
N ALA A 3 31.00 -24.53 13.40
CA ALA A 3 29.66 -24.51 12.80
C ALA A 3 28.58 -23.89 13.71
N PHE A 4 28.68 -24.11 15.03
CA PHE A 4 27.72 -23.54 16.00
C PHE A 4 27.77 -22.01 16.09
N LYS A 5 28.92 -21.37 15.81
CA LYS A 5 29.03 -19.91 15.86
C LYS A 5 28.32 -19.23 14.69
N PHE A 6 28.27 -19.89 13.52
CA PHE A 6 27.55 -19.40 12.35
C PHE A 6 26.04 -19.65 12.43
N ALA A 7 25.61 -20.71 13.14
CA ALA A 7 24.19 -21.00 13.36
C ALA A 7 23.49 -19.91 14.20
N ALA A 8 24.16 -19.37 15.22
CA ALA A 8 23.63 -18.29 16.03
C ALA A 8 23.45 -16.98 15.23
N ALA A 9 24.39 -16.65 14.35
CA ALA A 9 24.30 -15.46 13.50
C ALA A 9 23.15 -15.54 12.47
N ALA A 10 22.87 -16.73 11.94
CA ALA A 10 21.77 -16.95 11.00
C ALA A 10 20.39 -16.77 11.64
N LEU A 11 20.21 -17.20 12.90
CA LEU A 11 18.95 -17.03 13.64
C LEU A 11 18.64 -15.56 13.94
N VAL A 12 19.66 -14.76 14.26
CA VAL A 12 19.49 -13.32 14.56
C VAL A 12 19.05 -12.55 13.32
N ALA A 13 19.55 -12.90 12.13
CA ALA A 13 19.16 -12.26 10.87
C ALA A 13 17.68 -12.49 10.50
N ALA A 14 17.08 -13.60 10.91
CA ALA A 14 15.68 -13.94 10.61
C ALA A 14 14.65 -13.17 11.47
N CYS A 15 15.06 -12.57 12.59
CA CYS A 15 14.14 -11.83 13.48
C CYS A 15 13.83 -10.39 13.03
N PHE A 16 14.51 -9.87 12.01
CA PHE A 16 14.33 -8.47 11.57
C PHE A 16 13.28 -8.27 10.48
N SER A 17 12.60 -9.32 10.02
CA SER A 17 11.51 -9.21 9.04
C SER A 17 10.20 -8.82 9.70
N GLN A 18 10.02 -7.53 10.03
CA GLN A 18 8.74 -7.00 10.47
C GLN A 18 7.77 -6.94 9.27
N THR A 19 7.02 -8.01 9.03
CA THR A 19 5.88 -7.97 8.11
C THR A 19 4.68 -7.34 8.83
N ALA A 20 4.24 -6.17 8.38
CA ALA A 20 3.00 -5.58 8.86
C ALA A 20 1.79 -6.39 8.33
N SER A 21 1.36 -7.39 9.08
CA SER A 21 0.18 -8.20 8.76
C SER A 21 -1.08 -7.55 9.33
N ALA A 22 -2.04 -7.22 8.47
CA ALA A 22 -3.39 -6.88 8.87
C ALA A 22 -4.31 -8.10 8.65
N ALA A 23 -5.32 -8.27 9.49
CA ALA A 23 -6.37 -9.26 9.28
C ALA A 23 -7.31 -8.83 8.13
N CYS A 24 -7.54 -7.52 7.98
CA CYS A 24 -8.27 -6.98 6.84
C CYS A 24 -7.71 -5.62 6.39
N TYR A 25 -7.62 -5.43 5.08
CA TYR A 25 -7.23 -4.17 4.45
C TYR A 25 -8.49 -3.45 3.98
N VAL A 26 -8.71 -2.24 4.51
CA VAL A 26 -9.85 -1.40 4.14
C VAL A 26 -9.35 -0.12 3.49
N VAL A 27 -9.87 0.25 2.33
CA VAL A 27 -9.56 1.54 1.68
C VAL A 27 -10.81 2.40 1.68
N TYR A 28 -10.67 3.60 2.22
CA TYR A 28 -11.71 4.62 2.23
C TYR A 28 -11.48 5.62 1.09
N SER A 29 -12.54 5.95 0.37
CA SER A 29 -12.54 7.07 -0.57
C SER A 29 -12.34 8.40 0.16
N PRO A 30 -12.00 9.49 -0.55
CA PRO A 30 -12.02 10.84 0.03
C PRO A 30 -13.41 11.24 0.57
N ALA A 31 -14.48 10.61 0.08
CA ALA A 31 -15.85 10.77 0.59
C ALA A 31 -16.15 9.90 1.84
N LYS A 32 -15.15 9.19 2.37
CA LYS A 32 -15.24 8.26 3.52
C LYS A 32 -16.07 7.00 3.27
N GLU A 33 -16.26 6.62 2.02
CA GLU A 33 -16.94 5.38 1.63
C GLU A 33 -15.92 4.22 1.52
N ILE A 34 -16.33 3.00 1.81
CA ILE A 34 -15.47 1.82 1.68
C ILE A 34 -15.42 1.39 0.21
N ILE A 35 -14.27 1.60 -0.43
CA ILE A 35 -14.05 1.26 -1.84
C ILE A 35 -13.24 -0.03 -2.01
N TYR A 36 -12.58 -0.47 -0.94
CA TYR A 36 -11.89 -1.77 -0.91
C TYR A 36 -11.99 -2.38 0.47
N ARG A 37 -12.22 -3.69 0.53
CA ARG A 37 -12.17 -4.51 1.73
C ARG A 37 -11.80 -5.94 1.35
N ALA A 38 -10.65 -6.42 1.78
CA ALA A 38 -10.23 -7.81 1.58
C ALA A 38 -9.08 -8.19 2.55
N PRO A 39 -8.87 -9.49 2.81
CA PRO A 39 -7.73 -9.97 3.59
C PRO A 39 -6.41 -9.85 2.81
N GLU A 40 -6.45 -9.75 1.48
CA GLU A 40 -5.26 -9.54 0.65
C GLU A 40 -5.00 -8.04 0.41
N PRO A 41 -3.73 -7.61 0.47
CA PRO A 41 -3.37 -6.22 0.27
C PRO A 41 -3.69 -5.77 -1.16
N PRO A 42 -4.25 -4.55 -1.35
CA PRO A 42 -4.60 -4.04 -2.68
C PRO A 42 -3.40 -3.57 -3.50
N VAL A 43 -2.26 -3.37 -2.85
CA VAL A 43 -1.00 -2.86 -3.42
C VAL A 43 0.17 -3.71 -2.95
N ASP A 44 1.27 -3.66 -3.68
CA ASP A 44 2.51 -4.33 -3.27
C ASP A 44 3.09 -3.66 -2.02
N MET A 45 3.14 -4.43 -0.92
CA MET A 45 3.62 -4.00 0.40
C MET A 45 5.15 -4.02 0.53
N SER A 46 5.87 -4.40 -0.53
CA SER A 46 7.33 -4.24 -0.61
C SER A 46 7.73 -2.76 -0.73
N PHE A 47 6.79 -1.91 -1.14
CA PHE A 47 6.96 -0.47 -1.28
C PHE A 47 6.24 0.30 -0.16
N GLN A 48 6.59 1.57 0.00
CA GLN A 48 5.92 2.43 0.98
C GLN A 48 4.50 2.74 0.51
N VAL A 49 3.50 2.54 1.38
CA VAL A 49 2.08 2.64 1.04
C VAL A 49 1.71 3.96 0.37
N HIS A 50 2.25 5.09 0.86
CA HIS A 50 1.97 6.41 0.30
C HIS A 50 2.54 6.61 -1.12
N GLU A 51 3.45 5.74 -1.58
CA GLU A 51 3.99 5.78 -2.95
C GLU A 51 3.11 5.01 -3.94
N VAL A 52 2.53 3.89 -3.49
CA VAL A 52 1.76 2.96 -4.33
C VAL A 52 0.25 3.18 -4.26
N LEU A 53 -0.29 3.52 -3.09
CA LEU A 53 -1.73 3.72 -2.90
C LEU A 53 -2.31 4.83 -3.79
N PRO A 54 -1.65 6.00 -3.97
CA PRO A 54 -2.19 7.04 -4.85
C PRO A 54 -2.28 6.63 -6.33
N ARG A 55 -1.55 5.59 -6.75
CA ARG A 55 -1.59 5.08 -8.12
C ARG A 55 -2.85 4.25 -8.41
N VAL A 56 -3.40 3.60 -7.39
CA VAL A 56 -4.60 2.76 -7.50
C VAL A 56 -5.87 3.48 -7.03
N ALA A 57 -5.76 4.36 -6.04
CA ALA A 57 -6.89 5.12 -5.49
C ALA A 57 -6.39 6.48 -4.95
N PRO A 58 -6.39 7.55 -5.77
CA PRO A 58 -5.87 8.86 -5.38
C PRO A 58 -6.74 9.51 -4.29
N GLY A 59 -6.09 10.08 -3.27
CA GLY A 59 -6.79 10.72 -2.15
C GLY A 59 -7.54 9.76 -1.22
N SER A 60 -7.32 8.45 -1.38
CA SER A 60 -7.88 7.43 -0.50
C SER A 60 -7.01 7.18 0.74
N THR A 61 -7.62 6.61 1.77
CA THR A 61 -6.93 6.23 3.02
C THR A 61 -7.03 4.73 3.19
N LEU A 62 -5.88 4.06 3.22
CA LEU A 62 -5.79 2.64 3.57
C LEU A 62 -5.67 2.49 5.09
N VAL A 63 -6.50 1.62 5.65
CA VAL A 63 -6.54 1.26 7.06
C VAL A 63 -6.25 -0.24 7.20
N PHE A 64 -5.31 -0.55 8.08
CA PHE A 64 -4.97 -1.90 8.50
C PHE A 64 -5.77 -2.24 9.74
N THR A 65 -6.66 -3.22 9.68
CA THR A 65 -7.33 -3.72 10.89
C THR A 65 -6.83 -5.10 11.29
N LEU A 66 -6.86 -5.37 12.60
CA LEU A 66 -6.55 -6.67 13.21
C LEU A 66 -7.80 -7.54 13.39
N ASP A 67 -8.99 -6.98 13.23
CA ASP A 67 -10.25 -7.72 13.26
C ASP A 67 -10.68 -8.14 11.85
N ASN A 68 -11.44 -9.22 11.75
CA ASN A 68 -12.00 -9.72 10.49
C ASN A 68 -13.41 -9.17 10.23
N TYR A 69 -13.85 -8.12 10.92
CA TYR A 69 -15.25 -7.71 10.87
C TYR A 69 -15.64 -7.23 9.47
N GLY A 70 -16.56 -7.96 8.84
CA GLY A 70 -17.00 -7.70 7.47
C GLY A 70 -15.95 -8.02 6.40
N CYS A 71 -14.81 -8.62 6.74
CA CYS A 71 -13.77 -8.99 5.76
C CYS A 71 -14.18 -10.17 4.85
N ASP A 72 -15.15 -10.98 5.30
CA ASP A 72 -15.80 -12.02 4.49
C ASP A 72 -16.52 -11.44 3.27
N LEU A 73 -17.03 -10.21 3.40
CA LEU A 73 -17.65 -9.45 2.31
C LEU A 73 -16.58 -8.65 1.57
N ARG A 74 -15.97 -9.30 0.58
CA ARG A 74 -14.96 -8.67 -0.26
C ARG A 74 -15.57 -7.55 -1.10
N ILE A 75 -15.03 -6.34 -0.94
CA ILE A 75 -15.40 -5.17 -1.74
C ILE A 75 -14.17 -4.79 -2.56
N ASN A 76 -14.31 -4.68 -3.88
CA ASN A 76 -13.22 -4.23 -4.74
C ASN A 76 -13.74 -3.29 -5.83
N GLU A 77 -13.79 -2.00 -5.48
CA GLU A 77 -14.16 -0.94 -6.41
C GLU A 77 -12.95 -0.13 -6.88
N LEU A 78 -11.73 -0.51 -6.47
CA LEU A 78 -10.48 0.14 -6.87
C LEU A 78 -10.36 0.38 -8.39
N PRO A 79 -10.77 -0.54 -9.29
CA PRO A 79 -10.68 -0.28 -10.73
C PRO A 79 -11.49 0.93 -11.22
N ARG A 80 -12.53 1.34 -10.49
CA ARG A 80 -13.34 2.53 -10.79
C ARG A 80 -12.68 3.83 -10.34
N PHE A 81 -11.86 3.74 -9.28
CA PHE A 81 -11.12 4.86 -8.70
C PHE A 81 -9.69 4.95 -9.22
N ALA A 82 -9.21 3.92 -9.91
CA ALA A 82 -7.95 3.96 -10.62
C ALA A 82 -7.95 5.18 -11.54
N PRO A 83 -6.93 6.04 -11.47
CA PRO A 83 -6.86 7.19 -12.37
C PRO A 83 -6.96 6.64 -13.78
N ALA A 84 -7.92 7.16 -14.56
CA ALA A 84 -8.01 6.85 -15.98
C ALA A 84 -6.60 6.97 -16.54
N ARG A 85 -6.04 5.86 -17.08
CA ARG A 85 -4.70 5.84 -17.66
C ARG A 85 -4.61 7.10 -18.51
N MET A 86 -3.81 8.07 -18.07
CA MET A 86 -3.59 9.32 -18.79
C MET A 86 -2.90 8.94 -20.09
N THR A 87 -3.70 8.58 -21.08
CA THR A 87 -3.29 8.41 -22.46
C THR A 87 -3.41 9.82 -23.04
N GLY A 88 -2.49 10.70 -22.62
CA GLY A 88 -2.50 12.11 -22.99
C GLY A 88 -1.07 12.66 -22.98
N PRO A 89 -0.58 13.22 -24.09
CA PRO A 89 0.80 13.66 -24.19
C PRO A 89 1.00 14.98 -23.44
N GLY A 90 2.03 15.05 -22.60
CA GLY A 90 2.74 16.30 -22.31
C GLY A 90 2.11 17.25 -21.29
N GLY A 91 2.09 16.86 -20.01
CA GLY A 91 1.99 17.82 -18.91
C GLY A 91 3.30 18.59 -18.70
N ARG A 92 3.70 19.46 -19.64
CA ARG A 92 4.79 20.42 -19.43
C ARG A 92 4.32 21.50 -18.46
N ARG A 93 4.67 21.37 -17.18
CA ARG A 93 4.54 22.47 -16.23
C ARG A 93 5.46 23.60 -16.69
N ALA A 94 4.92 24.82 -16.79
CA ALA A 94 5.69 26.00 -17.16
C ALA A 94 6.83 26.22 -16.16
N PRO A 95 8.03 26.65 -16.61
CA PRO A 95 9.14 26.94 -15.71
C PRO A 95 8.75 28.07 -14.77
N ARG A 96 9.05 27.89 -13.48
CA ARG A 96 8.85 28.89 -12.45
C ARG A 96 9.79 30.07 -12.76
N ALA A 97 9.25 31.27 -12.91
CA ALA A 97 10.06 32.46 -13.10
C ALA A 97 10.89 32.73 -11.83
N ASP A 98 12.19 32.89 -12.00
CA ASP A 98 13.11 33.31 -10.95
C ASP A 98 12.87 34.79 -10.63
N ARG A 99 12.73 35.11 -9.33
CA ARG A 99 12.73 36.50 -8.85
C ARG A 99 14.19 36.92 -8.69
N GLY A 100 14.54 38.02 -9.34
CA GLY A 100 15.89 38.61 -9.37
C GLY A 100 16.41 39.10 -8.03
#